data_AF-A0A7C6XG04-F1
#
_entry.id   AF-A0A7C6XG04-F1
#
_cell.length_a   1.000
_cell.length_b   1.000
_cell.length_c   1.000
_cell.angle_alpha   90.00
_cell.angle_beta   90.00
_cell.angle_gamma   90.00
#
_symmetry.space_group_name_H-M   'P 1'
#
loop_
_entity.id
_entity.type
_entity.pdbx_description
1 polymer ?
#
loop_
_entity_poly.entity_id
_entity_poly.type
_entity_poly.pdbx_seq_one_letter_code
_entity_poly.pdbx_strand_id
1 'polypeptide(L)'
;MSGREVVIRTVKFQRPGRLARDFPTPYGSDFAGVGMSPSPDARPRSGKDEWGAMWQNIGISNLGEVAEPALKEWADFDRLPIPDITEARRWTHLEGARERAGDRFLMGSGISLYERAHFIRGLENLWAD
;
A
#
# COMPACT_ATOMS: atom_id res chain seq x y z
N MET A 1 -24.64 -16.39 0.32
CA MET A 1 -23.18 -16.47 0.11
C MET A 1 -22.60 -15.11 0.47
N SER A 2 -21.70 -15.05 1.45
CA SER A 2 -21.08 -13.81 1.89
C SER A 2 -20.08 -13.27 0.84
N GLY A 3 -19.71 -11.99 0.94
CA GLY A 3 -18.67 -11.42 0.07
C GLY A 3 -17.35 -12.20 0.19
N ARG A 4 -16.99 -12.61 1.41
CA ARG A 4 -15.85 -13.48 1.71
C ARG A 4 -15.88 -14.78 0.90
N GLU A 5 -17.01 -15.47 0.88
CA GLU A 5 -17.16 -16.72 0.12
C GLU A 5 -17.06 -16.48 -1.39
N VAL A 6 -17.64 -15.39 -1.90
CA VAL A 6 -17.53 -15.00 -3.32
C VAL A 6 -16.07 -14.77 -3.71
N VAL A 7 -15.30 -14.04 -2.89
CA VAL A 7 -13.86 -13.81 -3.12
C VAL A 7 -13.09 -15.13 -3.18
N ILE A 8 -13.24 -15.99 -2.15
CA ILE A 8 -12.54 -17.27 -2.07
C ILE A 8 -12.82 -18.14 -3.31
N ARG A 9 -14.08 -18.21 -3.74
CA ARG A 9 -14.46 -19.00 -4.92
C ARG A 9 -13.98 -18.37 -6.22
N THR A 10 -13.93 -17.04 -6.31
CA THR A 10 -13.41 -16.31 -7.48
C THR A 10 -11.93 -16.63 -7.68
N VAL A 11 -11.10 -16.44 -6.65
CA VAL A 11 -9.64 -16.68 -6.76
C VAL A 11 -9.27 -18.15 -6.92
N LYS A 12 -10.13 -19.07 -6.47
CA LYS A 12 -9.97 -20.52 -6.68
C LYS A 12 -10.60 -21.02 -7.98
N PHE A 13 -11.14 -20.15 -8.83
CA PHE A 13 -11.80 -20.50 -10.09
C PHE A 13 -12.99 -21.48 -9.93
N GLN A 14 -13.72 -21.41 -8.81
CA GLN A 14 -14.80 -22.33 -8.43
C GLN A 14 -16.20 -21.87 -8.88
N ARG A 15 -16.26 -21.12 -9.98
CA ARG A 15 -17.51 -20.66 -10.63
C ARG A 15 -18.57 -20.15 -9.63
N PRO A 16 -18.28 -19.09 -8.84
CA PRO A 16 -19.29 -18.48 -7.99
C PRO A 16 -20.45 -17.89 -8.83
N GLY A 17 -21.62 -17.67 -8.21
CA GLY A 17 -22.77 -17.10 -8.91
C GLY A 17 -22.54 -15.68 -9.46
N ARG A 18 -21.51 -14.98 -8.98
CA ARG A 18 -20.94 -13.75 -9.56
C ARG A 18 -19.45 -13.65 -9.24
N LEU A 19 -18.72 -12.83 -9.98
CA LEU A 19 -17.35 -12.47 -9.64
C LEU A 19 -17.31 -11.58 -8.38
N ALA A 20 -16.21 -11.70 -7.64
CA ALA A 20 -15.86 -10.74 -6.59
C ALA A 20 -15.77 -9.32 -7.15
N ARG A 21 -16.16 -8.33 -6.35
CA ARG A 21 -16.16 -6.92 -6.75
C ARG A 21 -15.50 -6.03 -5.70
N ASP A 22 -14.85 -4.98 -6.18
CA ASP A 22 -14.36 -3.87 -5.38
C ASP A 22 -14.64 -2.57 -6.14
N PHE A 23 -15.80 -1.97 -5.86
CA PHE A 23 -16.25 -0.76 -6.54
C PHE A 23 -16.51 0.36 -5.51
N PRO A 24 -16.38 1.64 -5.92
CA PRO A 24 -16.71 2.76 -5.06
C PRO A 24 -18.20 2.76 -4.68
N THR A 25 -18.54 3.50 -3.62
CA THR A 25 -19.93 3.80 -3.28
C THR A 25 -20.65 4.40 -4.50
N PRO A 26 -21.91 3.99 -4.81
CA PRO A 26 -22.77 3.07 -4.05
C PRO A 26 -22.67 1.59 -4.46
N TYR A 27 -21.76 1.23 -5.36
CA TYR A 27 -21.73 -0.09 -6.02
C TYR A 27 -21.21 -1.22 -5.12
N GLY A 28 -20.48 -0.88 -4.06
CA GLY A 28 -20.09 -1.76 -2.96
C GLY A 28 -18.87 -2.64 -3.23
N SER A 29 -18.35 -3.23 -2.16
CA SER A 29 -17.14 -4.05 -2.17
C SER A 29 -17.30 -5.33 -1.35
N ASP A 30 -16.74 -6.44 -1.85
CA ASP A 30 -16.61 -7.70 -1.12
C ASP A 30 -15.41 -7.72 -0.17
N PHE A 31 -14.63 -6.63 -0.13
CA PHE A 31 -13.38 -6.56 0.58
C PHE A 31 -13.44 -5.59 1.76
N ALA A 32 -12.70 -5.92 2.80
CA ALA A 32 -12.29 -5.00 3.85
C ALA A 32 -10.76 -4.98 3.84
N GLY A 33 -10.17 -3.78 3.84
CA GLY A 33 -8.71 -3.61 3.87
C GLY A 33 -8.18 -3.55 5.30
N VAL A 34 -6.99 -4.10 5.51
CA VAL A 34 -6.20 -3.88 6.71
C VAL A 34 -4.72 -3.82 6.35
N GLY A 35 -3.93 -3.07 7.09
CA GLY A 35 -2.49 -2.95 6.87
C GLY A 35 -1.86 -2.17 8.01
N MET A 36 -0.58 -1.90 7.88
CA MET A 36 0.14 -1.03 8.83
C MET A 36 -0.49 0.37 8.86
N SER A 37 -0.66 0.92 10.05
CA SER A 37 -1.14 2.30 10.24
C SER A 37 -0.43 2.92 11.46
N PRO A 38 0.46 3.91 11.26
CA PRO A 38 0.84 4.48 9.96
C PRO A 38 1.65 3.47 9.11
N SER A 39 1.40 3.51 7.79
CA SER A 39 2.11 2.67 6.82
C SER A 39 3.39 3.36 6.33
N PRO A 40 4.55 2.69 6.38
CA PRO A 40 5.75 3.14 5.67
C PRO A 40 5.59 3.22 4.15
N ASP A 41 4.53 2.61 3.59
CA ASP A 41 4.21 2.74 2.17
C ASP A 41 3.35 3.98 1.84
N ALA A 42 2.99 4.78 2.85
CA ALA A 42 2.20 5.99 2.64
C ALA A 42 2.95 6.99 1.74
N ARG A 43 2.22 7.52 0.75
CA ARG A 43 2.72 8.46 -0.25
C ARG A 43 2.00 9.80 -0.01
N PRO A 44 2.63 10.76 0.66
CA PRO A 44 1.99 12.03 0.93
C PRO A 44 1.77 12.79 -0.39
N ARG A 45 0.69 13.58 -0.48
CA ARG A 45 0.49 14.47 -1.64
C ARG A 45 1.59 15.52 -1.76
N SER A 46 2.16 15.94 -0.64
CA SER A 46 3.30 16.83 -0.58
C SER A 46 4.11 16.57 0.68
N GLY A 47 5.43 16.77 0.60
CA GLY A 47 6.36 16.60 1.72
C GLY A 47 7.11 15.28 1.71
N LYS A 48 7.89 15.03 2.77
CA LYS A 48 8.73 13.83 2.89
C LYS A 48 7.93 12.65 3.43
N ASP A 49 8.14 11.48 2.84
CA ASP A 49 7.67 10.22 3.40
C ASP A 49 8.63 9.69 4.50
N GLU A 50 8.26 8.57 5.13
CA GLU A 50 9.08 7.95 6.20
C GLU A 50 10.46 7.47 5.71
N TRP A 51 10.63 7.27 4.40
CA TRP A 51 11.90 6.88 3.77
C TRP A 51 12.75 8.08 3.36
N GLY A 52 12.23 9.30 3.54
CA GLY A 52 12.93 10.54 3.20
C GLY A 52 12.73 11.01 1.76
N ALA A 53 11.92 10.32 0.95
CA ALA A 53 11.64 10.74 -0.42
C ALA A 53 10.70 11.95 -0.42
N MET A 54 11.02 12.98 -1.21
CA MET A 54 10.19 14.18 -1.33
C MET A 54 9.11 13.97 -2.37
N TRP A 55 7.86 14.18 -1.97
CA TRP A 55 6.69 14.09 -2.84
C TRP A 55 6.17 15.48 -3.19
N GLN A 56 5.78 15.66 -4.45
CA GLN A 56 5.07 16.84 -4.92
C GLN A 56 3.98 16.44 -5.91
N ASN A 57 2.75 16.80 -5.61
CA ASN A 57 1.60 16.52 -6.47
C ASN A 57 1.22 17.76 -7.30
N ILE A 58 1.21 17.62 -8.63
CA ILE A 58 0.88 18.71 -9.57
C ILE A 58 -0.61 18.85 -9.88
N GLY A 59 -1.49 18.12 -9.18
CA GLY A 59 -2.88 18.57 -8.97
C GLY A 59 -4.00 17.83 -9.70
N ILE A 60 -3.74 16.78 -10.49
CA ILE A 60 -4.83 16.09 -11.23
C ILE A 60 -4.99 14.60 -10.84
N SER A 61 -3.94 13.95 -10.34
CA SER A 61 -3.99 12.54 -9.92
C SER A 61 -3.44 12.37 -8.50
N ASN A 62 -3.82 11.29 -7.80
CA ASN A 62 -3.11 10.85 -6.59
C ASN A 62 -1.82 10.06 -6.92
N LEU A 63 -1.57 9.82 -8.22
CA LEU A 63 -0.35 9.20 -8.73
C LEU A 63 0.70 10.31 -8.88
N GLY A 64 1.36 10.62 -7.77
CA GLY A 64 2.55 11.47 -7.77
C GLY A 64 3.80 10.66 -8.13
N GLU A 65 4.84 11.35 -8.56
CA GLU A 65 6.20 10.84 -8.62
C GLU A 65 7.03 11.52 -7.52
N VAL A 66 8.13 10.87 -7.15
CA VAL A 66 9.09 11.43 -6.22
C VAL A 66 9.80 12.60 -6.90
N ALA A 67 9.68 13.79 -6.30
CA ALA A 67 10.34 15.00 -6.77
C ALA A 67 11.83 15.01 -6.44
N GLU A 68 12.20 14.48 -5.27
CA GLU A 68 13.60 14.24 -4.91
C GLU A 68 13.75 12.87 -4.24
N PRO A 69 14.62 11.99 -4.77
CA PRO A 69 14.85 10.67 -4.20
C PRO A 69 15.51 10.76 -2.82
N ALA A 70 15.20 9.79 -1.96
CA ALA A 70 15.84 9.65 -0.66
C ALA A 70 17.34 9.29 -0.77
N LEU A 71 17.70 8.51 -1.79
CA LEU A 71 19.05 8.05 -2.08
C LEU A 71 19.55 8.66 -3.40
N LYS A 72 20.32 9.75 -3.29
CA LYS A 72 20.88 10.46 -4.45
C LYS A 72 22.14 9.75 -4.96
N GLU A 73 23.04 9.39 -4.04
CA GLU A 73 24.30 8.71 -4.33
C GLU A 73 24.40 7.41 -3.53
N TRP A 74 25.03 6.38 -4.10
CA TRP A 74 25.26 5.11 -3.41
C TRP A 74 26.11 5.25 -2.13
N ALA A 75 26.97 6.27 -2.07
CA ALA A 75 27.74 6.59 -0.88
C ALA A 75 26.87 7.01 0.34
N ASP A 76 25.61 7.39 0.11
CA ASP A 76 24.68 7.76 1.18
C ASP A 76 23.82 6.59 1.67
N PHE A 77 24.01 5.37 1.14
CA PHE A 77 23.18 4.20 1.45
C PHE A 77 23.11 3.91 2.96
N ASP A 78 24.24 4.00 3.66
CA ASP A 78 24.33 3.76 5.12
C ASP A 78 23.57 4.80 5.95
N ARG A 79 23.16 5.93 5.35
CA ARG A 79 22.41 7.01 6.00
C ARG A 79 20.92 6.98 5.65
N LEU A 80 20.50 6.07 4.78
CA LEU A 80 19.11 5.97 4.36
C LEU A 80 18.22 5.60 5.57
N PRO A 81 17.17 6.38 5.87
CA PRO A 81 16.24 6.01 6.92
C PRO A 81 15.39 4.82 6.44
N ILE A 82 15.53 3.68 7.13
CA ILE A 82 14.73 2.48 6.87
C ILE A 82 13.70 2.35 8.00
N PRO A 83 12.40 2.54 7.73
CA PRO A 83 11.36 2.41 8.75
C PRO A 83 11.27 0.99 9.30
N ASP A 84 11.12 0.87 10.62
CA ASP A 84 10.88 -0.41 11.27
C ASP A 84 9.40 -0.82 11.14
N ILE A 85 9.15 -1.85 10.34
CA ILE A 85 7.81 -2.39 10.13
C ILE A 85 7.31 -3.22 11.31
N THR A 86 8.19 -3.58 12.25
CA THR A 86 7.86 -4.42 13.42
C THR A 86 7.34 -3.60 14.60
N GLU A 87 7.42 -2.27 14.54
CA GLU A 87 6.91 -1.37 15.56
C GLU A 87 5.44 -1.65 15.90
N ALA A 88 5.17 -2.03 17.15
CA ALA A 88 3.84 -2.44 17.61
C ALA A 88 2.73 -1.41 17.32
N ARG A 89 3.04 -0.11 17.39
CA ARG A 89 2.09 0.98 17.11
C ARG A 89 1.43 0.85 15.73
N ARG A 90 2.15 0.31 14.73
CA ARG A 90 1.66 0.16 13.34
C ARG A 90 0.60 -0.91 13.19
N TRP A 91 0.49 -1.81 14.17
CA TRP A 91 -0.34 -3.02 14.12
C TRP A 91 -1.55 -2.95 15.04
N THR A 92 -1.70 -1.87 15.81
CA THR A 92 -2.85 -1.65 16.71
C THR A 92 -4.21 -1.77 16.01
N HIS A 93 -4.28 -1.39 14.73
CA HIS A 93 -5.49 -1.51 13.91
C HIS A 93 -5.84 -2.94 13.46
N LEU A 94 -4.96 -3.93 13.67
CA LEU A 94 -5.28 -5.34 13.43
C LEU A 94 -6.27 -5.88 14.47
N GLU A 95 -6.22 -5.37 15.70
CA GLU A 95 -7.13 -5.79 16.77
C GLU A 95 -8.57 -5.49 16.35
N GLY A 96 -9.43 -6.52 16.35
CA GLY A 96 -10.83 -6.41 15.93
C GLY A 96 -11.05 -6.29 14.42
N ALA A 97 -10.02 -6.35 13.58
CA ALA A 97 -10.16 -6.12 12.13
C ALA A 97 -11.03 -7.19 11.45
N ARG A 98 -10.97 -8.43 11.95
CA ARG A 98 -11.78 -9.55 11.45
C ARG A 98 -13.26 -9.34 11.73
N GLU A 99 -13.59 -8.91 12.95
CA GLU A 99 -14.94 -8.62 13.40
C GLU A 99 -15.52 -7.44 12.61
N ARG A 100 -14.77 -6.34 12.49
CA ARG A 100 -15.17 -5.16 11.69
C ARG A 100 -15.39 -5.46 10.21
N ALA A 101 -14.66 -6.44 9.66
CA ALA A 101 -14.83 -6.82 8.27
C ALA A 101 -16.16 -7.56 8.01
N GLY A 102 -16.76 -8.18 9.04
CA GLY A 102 -18.01 -8.92 8.92
C GLY A 102 -17.97 -9.96 7.79
N ASP A 103 -18.96 -9.91 6.91
CA ASP A 103 -19.12 -10.81 5.75
C ASP A 103 -18.15 -10.55 4.58
N ARG A 104 -17.28 -9.54 4.69
CA ARG A 104 -16.31 -9.20 3.63
C ARG A 104 -15.03 -10.03 3.78
N PHE A 105 -14.34 -10.24 2.66
CA PHE A 105 -12.99 -10.79 2.66
C PHE A 105 -12.03 -9.77 3.28
N LEU A 106 -11.30 -10.17 4.33
CA LEU A 106 -10.29 -9.28 4.94
C LEU A 106 -9.00 -9.44 4.15
N MET A 107 -8.55 -8.37 3.51
CA MET A 107 -7.34 -8.33 2.70
C MET A 107 -6.27 -7.50 3.43
N GLY A 108 -5.11 -8.12 3.65
CA GLY A 108 -3.93 -7.44 4.17
C GLY A 108 -3.14 -6.74 3.06
N SER A 109 -2.66 -5.54 3.31
CA SER A 109 -1.69 -4.83 2.46
C SER A 109 -0.35 -4.65 3.18
N GLY A 110 0.71 -4.53 2.39
CA GLY A 110 2.10 -4.38 2.87
C GLY A 110 2.85 -3.31 2.08
N ILE A 111 4.15 -3.48 1.94
CA ILE A 111 5.03 -2.57 1.19
C ILE A 111 5.30 -3.18 -0.19
N SER A 112 5.19 -2.34 -1.22
CA SER A 112 5.57 -2.70 -2.57
C SER A 112 7.07 -2.51 -2.76
N LEU A 113 7.82 -3.61 -2.92
CA LEU A 113 9.29 -3.55 -2.95
C LEU A 113 9.82 -2.83 -4.18
N TYR A 114 9.26 -3.11 -5.36
CA TYR A 114 9.68 -2.45 -6.59
C TYR A 114 9.33 -0.96 -6.58
N GLU A 115 8.10 -0.62 -6.16
CA GLU A 115 7.73 0.79 -6.05
C GLU A 115 8.61 1.53 -5.05
N ARG A 116 8.90 0.88 -3.91
CA ARG A 116 9.79 1.45 -2.90
C ARG A 116 11.20 1.68 -3.43
N ALA A 117 11.75 0.77 -4.23
CA ALA A 117 13.07 0.95 -4.83
C ALA A 117 13.14 2.22 -5.68
N HIS A 118 12.16 2.43 -6.58
CA HIS A 118 12.20 3.60 -7.46
C HIS A 118 11.75 4.90 -6.76
N PHE A 119 11.04 4.82 -5.63
CA PHE A 119 10.81 5.99 -4.79
C PHE A 119 12.05 6.41 -4.01
N ILE A 120 12.84 5.45 -3.52
CA ILE A 120 14.08 5.73 -2.79
C ILE A 120 15.15 6.27 -3.74
N ARG A 121 15.40 5.60 -4.86
CA ARG A 121 16.51 5.91 -5.77
C ARG A 121 16.16 6.95 -6.84
N GLY A 122 14.87 7.11 -7.11
CA GLY A 122 14.37 7.80 -8.31
C GLY A 122 14.28 6.81 -9.47
N LEU A 123 13.27 6.95 -10.33
CA LEU A 123 13.00 5.96 -11.39
C LEU A 123 14.13 5.85 -12.41
N GLU A 124 14.59 7.00 -12.93
CA GLU A 124 15.69 7.06 -13.90
C GLU A 124 16.97 6.44 -13.34
N ASN A 125 17.36 6.87 -12.14
CA ASN A 125 18.53 6.36 -11.44
C ASN A 125 18.44 4.84 -11.20
N LEU A 126 17.30 4.33 -10.72
CA LEU A 126 17.14 2.90 -10.45
C LEU A 126 17.30 2.06 -11.72
N TRP A 127 16.82 2.56 -12.86
CA TRP A 127 16.93 1.86 -14.13
C TRP A 127 18.32 1.98 -14.78
N ALA A 128 19.09 3.00 -14.41
CA ALA A 128 20.45 3.22 -14.88
C ALA A 128 21.51 2.46 -14.06
N ASP A 129 21.22 2.15 -12.79
CA ASP A 129 22.03 1.29 -11.93
C ASP A 129 22.08 -0.18 -12.43
#